data_AF-A0A1V5LKD4-F1
#
_entry.id   AF-A0A1V5LKD4-F1
#
_cell.length_a   1.000
_cell.length_b   1.000
_cell.length_c   1.000
_cell.angle_alpha   90.00
_cell.angle_beta   90.00
_cell.angle_gamma   90.00
#
_symmetry.space_group_name_H-M   'P 1'
#
loop_
_entity.id
_entity.type
_entity.pdbx_description
1 polymer ?
#
loop_
_entity_poly.entity_id
_entity_poly.type
_entity_poly.pdbx_seq_one_letter_code
_entity_poly.pdbx_strand_id
1 'polypeptide(L)'
;MPAGEETEQFSSGRGNPLATKMSLPFASNALTFTDYTIDCKYLSPTHYGMDAWRIENAMATTTYTAYARVGKWHDMETGLTAAGGNLKTLTQVEATLTLKKALPAPTGVFPAIQSLNWQSATYLYMKDGQKVEGKLDGKAATLIDLPAGAHIGEYFLLAPMTVSGNGLLGWRAEIGKEVPAGATFKAAYVYLPREWRRELGAEGTPPWSLRLTQGTTSTLGVVNVAAKDYAVAGTLKAGGALKNLPLKVTGLNGNWPAALWTEGGIAYQAWAGLMSPKPLEGLTTSGPSFLAHIGVCDGVGYAALPNVDGKFYVGNTLTASDPALVLNYVLWTQNMAVIEVNNPTDKPITATITSAPIPGKYHVVFTATVPAGSSKHVTVEKK
;
A
#
# COMPACT_ATOMS: atom_id res chain seq x y z
N MET A 1 -5.23 15.26 -40.38
CA MET A 1 -5.17 13.80 -40.59
C MET A 1 -4.71 13.19 -39.27
N PRO A 2 -5.48 12.29 -38.66
CA PRO A 2 -5.04 11.65 -37.42
C PRO A 2 -3.91 10.67 -37.73
N ALA A 3 -2.87 10.71 -36.90
CA ALA A 3 -1.78 9.75 -36.91
C ALA A 3 -2.34 8.34 -36.57
N GLY A 4 -1.82 7.33 -37.26
CA GLY A 4 -2.37 5.99 -37.32
C GLY A 4 -2.26 5.16 -36.05
N GLU A 5 -2.92 4.00 -36.10
CA GLU A 5 -2.94 2.96 -35.08
C GLU A 5 -1.54 2.34 -34.91
N GLU A 6 -0.84 2.71 -33.85
CA GLU A 6 0.20 1.85 -33.27
C GLU A 6 -0.49 0.86 -32.32
N THR A 7 -1.01 -0.23 -32.88
CA THR A 7 -1.38 -1.42 -32.12
C THR A 7 -0.12 -2.22 -31.79
N GLU A 8 0.45 -2.03 -30.60
CA GLU A 8 1.32 -3.04 -30.00
C GLU A 8 0.47 -4.27 -29.67
N GLN A 9 0.65 -5.34 -30.45
CA GLN A 9 0.18 -6.68 -30.11
C GLN A 9 0.96 -7.19 -28.89
N PHE A 10 0.38 -7.10 -27.70
CA PHE A 10 0.91 -7.77 -26.51
C PHE A 10 0.63 -9.27 -26.62
N SER A 11 1.71 -10.05 -26.66
CA SER A 11 1.68 -11.50 -26.81
C SER A 11 0.88 -12.19 -25.70
N SER A 12 0.21 -13.27 -26.08
CA SER A 12 -0.73 -14.10 -25.33
C SER A 12 -0.13 -14.90 -24.16
N GLY A 13 0.85 -14.36 -23.45
CA GLY A 13 1.37 -14.95 -22.22
C GLY A 13 0.35 -14.84 -21.10
N ARG A 14 -0.05 -15.98 -20.52
CA ARG A 14 -0.86 -16.03 -19.28
C ARG A 14 -0.19 -15.15 -18.21
N GLY A 15 -0.89 -14.13 -17.73
CA GLY A 15 -0.52 -13.45 -16.48
C GLY A 15 -0.24 -11.95 -16.52
N ASN A 16 -0.65 -11.19 -17.55
CA ASN A 16 -0.59 -9.73 -17.49
C ASN A 16 -1.98 -9.05 -17.42
N PRO A 17 -2.17 -8.05 -16.53
CA PRO A 17 -3.47 -7.50 -16.19
C PRO A 17 -3.96 -6.47 -17.22
N LEU A 18 -5.20 -6.67 -17.68
CA LEU A 18 -5.96 -5.64 -18.39
C LEU A 18 -7.06 -5.12 -17.46
N ALA A 19 -6.75 -4.15 -16.63
CA ALA A 19 -7.67 -3.10 -16.22
C ALA A 19 -6.85 -1.83 -16.28
N THR A 20 -7.46 -0.69 -16.61
CA THR A 20 -6.79 0.61 -16.71
C THR A 20 -5.79 0.71 -15.58
N LYS A 21 -4.50 0.60 -15.92
CA LYS A 21 -3.42 0.86 -15.00
C LYS A 21 -3.69 2.30 -14.62
N MET A 22 -4.25 2.56 -13.44
CA MET A 22 -4.06 3.86 -12.84
C MET A 22 -2.57 3.90 -12.54
N SER A 23 -1.80 4.34 -13.53
CA SER A 23 -0.48 4.89 -13.31
C SER A 23 -0.72 6.11 -12.45
N LEU A 24 -0.84 5.88 -11.14
CA LEU A 24 -0.64 6.92 -10.16
C LEU A 24 0.73 7.51 -10.55
N PRO A 25 0.83 8.79 -10.92
CA PRO A 25 2.03 9.34 -11.56
C PRO A 25 3.31 9.25 -10.69
N PHE A 26 3.22 8.66 -9.50
CA PHE A 26 4.32 8.46 -8.54
C PHE A 26 4.26 7.09 -7.84
N ALA A 27 3.79 6.01 -8.47
CA ALA A 27 4.01 4.67 -7.90
C ALA A 27 5.52 4.44 -7.70
N SER A 28 5.94 4.13 -6.47
CA SER A 28 7.33 3.73 -6.23
C SER A 28 7.65 2.47 -7.03
N ASN A 29 8.84 2.39 -7.63
CA ASN A 29 9.29 1.20 -8.36
C ASN A 29 9.31 -0.08 -7.50
N ALA A 30 9.23 0.03 -6.17
CA ALA A 30 9.16 -1.10 -5.24
C ALA A 30 7.75 -1.72 -5.09
N LEU A 31 6.69 -1.05 -5.52
CA LEU A 31 5.33 -1.43 -5.17
C LEU A 31 4.34 -1.21 -6.30
N THR A 32 3.55 -2.23 -6.59
CA THR A 32 2.44 -2.13 -7.54
C THR A 32 1.12 -2.15 -6.77
N PHE A 33 0.28 -1.14 -7.06
CA PHE A 33 -1.12 -1.15 -6.64
C PHE A 33 -2.01 -1.66 -7.75
N THR A 34 -3.03 -2.40 -7.36
CA THR A 34 -4.17 -2.66 -8.21
C THR A 34 -5.42 -2.47 -7.36
N ASP A 35 -6.18 -1.44 -7.71
CA ASP A 35 -7.49 -1.17 -7.13
C ASP A 35 -8.54 -1.83 -8.03
N TYR A 36 -9.37 -2.66 -7.42
CA TYR A 36 -10.47 -3.37 -8.08
C TYR A 36 -11.78 -2.81 -7.53
N THR A 37 -12.63 -2.33 -8.42
CA THR A 37 -14.05 -2.18 -8.12
C THR A 37 -14.77 -3.36 -8.76
N ILE A 38 -15.31 -4.24 -7.93
CA ILE A 38 -16.05 -5.41 -8.40
C ILE A 38 -17.53 -5.07 -8.34
N ASP A 39 -18.11 -4.90 -9.53
CA ASP A 39 -19.54 -4.63 -9.73
C ASP A 39 -20.15 -5.64 -10.71
N CYS A 40 -19.74 -6.92 -10.64
CA CYS A 40 -20.19 -7.97 -11.57
C CYS A 40 -21.39 -8.74 -11.03
N LYS A 41 -22.35 -9.07 -11.92
CA LYS A 41 -23.48 -9.94 -11.62
C LYS A 41 -23.05 -11.41 -11.54
N TYR A 42 -23.08 -12.00 -10.34
CA TYR A 42 -22.99 -13.46 -10.17
C TYR A 42 -24.38 -14.07 -10.34
N LEU A 43 -24.51 -15.04 -11.26
CA LEU A 43 -25.81 -15.66 -11.61
C LEU A 43 -26.33 -16.65 -10.56
N SER A 44 -25.58 -16.96 -9.50
CA SER A 44 -26.08 -17.75 -8.37
C SER A 44 -25.40 -17.38 -7.04
N PRO A 45 -26.12 -17.46 -5.90
CA PRO A 45 -25.67 -16.98 -4.59
C PRO A 45 -24.67 -17.92 -3.86
N THR A 46 -24.15 -18.96 -4.51
CA THR A 46 -23.42 -20.03 -3.80
C THR A 46 -21.92 -19.77 -3.62
N HIS A 47 -21.31 -18.83 -4.33
CA HIS A 47 -19.87 -18.56 -4.25
C HIS A 47 -19.56 -17.07 -4.47
N TYR A 48 -19.65 -16.28 -3.40
CA TYR A 48 -19.15 -14.91 -3.43
C TYR A 48 -17.68 -14.95 -3.01
N GLY A 49 -16.81 -15.24 -3.97
CA GLY A 49 -15.35 -15.10 -3.85
C GLY A 49 -14.92 -13.75 -4.41
N MET A 50 -14.10 -12.98 -3.69
CA MET A 50 -13.36 -11.87 -4.29
C MET A 50 -12.16 -12.40 -5.08
N ASP A 51 -12.41 -13.19 -6.12
CA ASP A 51 -11.36 -13.62 -7.02
C ASP A 51 -11.14 -12.48 -8.04
N ALA A 52 -10.18 -11.61 -7.75
CA ALA A 52 -9.87 -10.43 -8.55
C ALA A 52 -9.11 -10.82 -9.83
N TRP A 53 -9.79 -11.53 -10.73
CA TRP A 53 -9.37 -11.73 -12.12
C TRP A 53 -10.44 -11.13 -13.03
N ARG A 54 -10.02 -10.28 -13.97
CA ARG A 54 -10.93 -9.55 -14.87
C ARG A 54 -11.80 -10.55 -15.64
N ILE A 55 -13.12 -10.33 -15.64
CA ILE A 55 -14.04 -10.91 -16.61
C ILE A 55 -14.72 -9.72 -17.32
N GLU A 56 -14.65 -9.69 -18.64
CA GLU A 56 -15.08 -8.58 -19.49
C GLU A 56 -16.60 -8.33 -19.43
N ASN A 57 -17.03 -7.09 -19.73
CA ASN A 57 -18.42 -6.65 -19.94
C ASN A 57 -19.44 -7.17 -18.92
N ALA A 58 -19.30 -6.78 -17.65
CA ALA A 58 -20.29 -7.08 -16.63
C ALA A 58 -21.27 -5.91 -16.41
N MET A 59 -22.56 -6.21 -16.34
CA MET A 59 -23.56 -5.27 -15.81
C MET A 59 -23.32 -5.07 -14.30
N ALA A 60 -23.52 -3.83 -13.84
CA ALA A 60 -23.51 -3.47 -12.42
C ALA A 60 -24.35 -4.47 -11.61
N THR A 61 -23.80 -5.01 -10.52
CA THR A 61 -24.56 -5.92 -9.66
C THR A 61 -25.63 -5.15 -8.90
N THR A 62 -26.81 -5.76 -8.77
CA THR A 62 -27.88 -5.21 -7.93
C THR A 62 -27.77 -5.64 -6.47
N THR A 63 -26.75 -6.45 -6.13
CA THR A 63 -26.67 -7.16 -4.85
C THR A 63 -25.68 -6.52 -3.88
N TYR A 64 -24.56 -6.02 -4.36
CA TYR A 64 -23.53 -5.39 -3.50
C TYR A 64 -22.67 -4.38 -4.28
N THR A 65 -21.80 -3.67 -3.58
CA THR A 65 -20.63 -2.97 -4.13
C THR A 65 -19.42 -3.53 -3.41
N ALA A 66 -18.38 -3.93 -4.14
CA ALA A 66 -17.14 -4.37 -3.52
C ALA A 66 -15.95 -3.58 -4.08
N TYR A 67 -15.02 -3.28 -3.17
CA TYR A 67 -13.78 -2.60 -3.44
C TYR A 67 -12.64 -3.40 -2.82
N ALA A 68 -11.59 -3.66 -3.58
CA ALA A 68 -10.38 -4.28 -3.07
C ALA A 68 -9.15 -3.50 -3.54
N ARG A 69 -8.27 -3.16 -2.61
CA ARG A 69 -6.93 -2.63 -2.87
C ARG A 69 -5.91 -3.72 -2.63
N VAL A 70 -5.11 -4.02 -3.64
CA VAL A 70 -4.02 -4.99 -3.56
C VAL A 70 -2.70 -4.27 -3.76
N GLY A 71 -1.88 -4.24 -2.71
CA GLY A 71 -0.51 -3.72 -2.75
C GLY A 71 0.48 -4.86 -2.78
N LYS A 72 1.34 -4.91 -3.80
CA LYS A 72 2.41 -5.91 -3.94
C LYS A 72 3.79 -5.26 -3.85
N TRP A 73 4.48 -5.46 -2.73
CA TRP A 73 5.89 -5.09 -2.65
C TRP A 73 6.71 -6.17 -3.33
N HIS A 74 7.54 -5.73 -4.25
CA HIS A 74 8.46 -6.59 -4.97
C HIS A 74 9.80 -6.59 -4.25
N ASP A 75 10.42 -7.76 -4.18
CA ASP A 75 11.87 -7.85 -4.04
C ASP A 75 12.44 -7.21 -2.76
N MET A 76 11.89 -7.65 -1.63
CA MET A 76 12.29 -7.23 -0.29
C MET A 76 13.61 -7.86 0.17
N GLU A 77 14.01 -8.98 -0.46
CA GLU A 77 15.21 -9.75 -0.12
C GLU A 77 16.45 -9.36 -0.95
N THR A 78 16.30 -9.01 -2.23
CA THR A 78 17.47 -8.76 -3.10
C THR A 78 17.62 -7.30 -3.50
N GLY A 79 16.53 -6.53 -3.55
CA GLY A 79 16.53 -5.14 -4.01
C GLY A 79 16.93 -4.97 -5.48
N LEU A 80 17.04 -6.07 -6.22
CA LEU A 80 17.32 -6.20 -7.65
C LEU A 80 16.31 -7.16 -8.30
N THR A 81 15.64 -6.74 -9.37
CA THR A 81 14.80 -7.66 -10.18
C THR A 81 15.63 -8.87 -10.59
N ALA A 82 15.36 -10.04 -10.01
CA ALA A 82 16.05 -11.26 -10.38
C ALA A 82 15.75 -11.54 -11.86
N ALA A 83 16.76 -11.40 -12.71
CA ALA A 83 16.71 -11.83 -14.10
C ALA A 83 16.50 -13.36 -14.12
N GLY A 84 15.24 -13.80 -14.13
CA GLY A 84 14.84 -15.21 -14.28
C GLY A 84 14.49 -15.98 -13.00
N GLY A 85 14.35 -15.33 -11.84
CA GLY A 85 13.90 -15.99 -10.59
C GLY A 85 12.42 -15.75 -10.26
N ASN A 86 11.79 -16.66 -9.52
CA ASN A 86 10.46 -16.43 -8.92
C ASN A 86 10.58 -15.29 -7.90
N LEU A 87 10.13 -14.08 -8.25
CA LEU A 87 10.09 -12.94 -7.33
C LEU A 87 9.17 -13.27 -6.15
N LYS A 88 9.72 -13.31 -4.93
CA LYS A 88 8.89 -13.32 -3.72
C LYS A 88 8.28 -11.93 -3.54
N THR A 89 6.98 -11.89 -3.31
CA THR A 89 6.24 -10.64 -3.11
C THR A 89 5.51 -10.65 -1.78
N LEU A 90 5.52 -9.51 -1.09
CA LEU A 90 4.61 -9.27 0.02
C LEU A 90 3.32 -8.72 -0.58
N THR A 91 2.19 -9.39 -0.40
CA THR A 91 0.91 -8.90 -0.91
C THR A 91 -0.01 -8.51 0.23
N GLN A 92 -0.31 -7.23 0.37
CA GLN A 92 -1.36 -6.76 1.27
C GLN A 92 -2.66 -6.60 0.50
N VAL A 93 -3.74 -7.12 1.07
CA VAL A 93 -5.10 -6.98 0.54
C VAL A 93 -5.94 -6.25 1.55
N GLU A 94 -6.65 -5.22 1.10
CA GLU A 94 -7.68 -4.50 1.85
C GLU A 94 -8.97 -4.53 1.05
N ALA A 95 -10.01 -5.14 1.59
CA ALA A 95 -11.26 -5.36 0.89
C ALA A 95 -12.45 -4.85 1.71
N THR A 96 -13.38 -4.20 1.02
CA THR A 96 -14.67 -3.78 1.55
C THR A 96 -15.79 -4.27 0.63
N LEU A 97 -16.86 -4.81 1.21
CA LEU A 97 -18.08 -5.15 0.50
C LEU A 97 -19.28 -4.58 1.23
N THR A 98 -20.15 -3.87 0.51
CA THR A 98 -21.38 -3.29 1.03
C THR A 98 -22.58 -3.86 0.28
N LEU A 99 -23.54 -4.44 0.99
CA LEU A 99 -24.75 -4.99 0.37
C LEU A 99 -25.70 -3.90 -0.11
N LYS A 100 -26.22 -4.03 -1.33
CA LYS A 100 -27.29 -3.19 -1.90
C LYS A 100 -28.69 -3.72 -1.54
N LYS A 101 -28.80 -5.02 -1.24
CA LYS A 101 -30.04 -5.71 -0.87
C LYS A 101 -29.77 -6.66 0.28
N ALA A 102 -30.80 -6.98 1.04
CA ALA A 102 -30.70 -7.98 2.08
C ALA A 102 -30.37 -9.35 1.47
N LEU A 103 -29.57 -10.15 2.19
CA LEU A 103 -29.22 -11.50 1.80
C LEU A 103 -29.84 -12.51 2.76
N PRO A 104 -30.60 -13.50 2.25
CA PRO A 104 -31.23 -14.51 3.08
C PRO A 104 -30.16 -15.35 3.78
N ALA A 105 -30.40 -15.61 5.06
CA ALA A 105 -29.51 -16.26 6.03
C ALA A 105 -28.40 -17.15 5.44
N PRO A 106 -27.21 -16.60 5.16
CA PRO A 106 -26.12 -17.36 4.58
C PRO A 106 -25.63 -18.45 5.54
N THR A 107 -25.32 -19.61 5.00
CA THR A 107 -24.80 -20.75 5.76
C THR A 107 -23.27 -20.76 5.66
N GLY A 108 -22.57 -20.20 6.65
CA GLY A 108 -21.12 -20.28 6.76
C GLY A 108 -20.37 -18.97 6.47
N VAL A 109 -19.22 -19.09 5.80
CA VAL A 109 -18.37 -17.95 5.46
C VAL A 109 -18.99 -17.17 4.29
N PHE A 110 -19.34 -15.92 4.55
CA PHE A 110 -19.88 -15.01 3.55
C PHE A 110 -19.56 -13.53 3.90
N PRO A 111 -19.03 -12.74 2.93
CA PRO A 111 -18.42 -13.20 1.68
C PRO A 111 -17.18 -14.06 1.94
N ALA A 112 -16.81 -14.92 0.98
CA ALA A 112 -15.47 -15.52 0.95
C ALA A 112 -14.54 -14.58 0.17
N ILE A 113 -13.30 -14.47 0.61
CA ILE A 113 -12.29 -13.61 -0.04
C ILE A 113 -11.16 -14.45 -0.60
N GLN A 114 -10.89 -15.60 0.02
CA GLN A 114 -9.87 -16.51 -0.43
C GLN A 114 -10.27 -17.97 -0.20
N SER A 115 -9.79 -18.85 -1.07
CA SER A 115 -9.83 -20.30 -0.89
C SER A 115 -8.43 -20.83 -0.61
N LEU A 116 -8.28 -21.54 0.51
CA LEU A 116 -7.04 -22.12 0.98
C LEU A 116 -6.99 -23.61 0.62
N ASN A 117 -5.79 -24.15 0.39
CA ASN A 117 -5.57 -25.59 0.37
C ASN A 117 -5.68 -26.12 1.82
N TRP A 118 -6.87 -26.61 2.19
CA TRP A 118 -7.17 -27.02 3.55
C TRP A 118 -6.33 -28.19 4.04
N GLN A 119 -5.87 -29.06 3.13
CA GLN A 119 -5.02 -30.20 3.49
C GLN A 119 -3.66 -29.76 4.07
N SER A 120 -3.15 -28.60 3.64
CA SER A 120 -1.87 -28.06 4.08
C SER A 120 -1.99 -26.87 5.03
N ALA A 121 -3.18 -26.27 5.16
CA ALA A 121 -3.37 -25.08 5.97
C ALA A 121 -3.40 -25.40 7.47
N THR A 122 -2.41 -24.89 8.19
CA THR A 122 -2.44 -24.75 9.64
C THR A 122 -2.85 -23.33 10.00
N TYR A 123 -3.58 -23.18 11.11
CA TYR A 123 -3.82 -21.86 11.71
C TYR A 123 -3.09 -21.73 13.04
N LEU A 124 -2.69 -20.51 13.35
CA LEU A 124 -1.92 -20.16 14.54
C LEU A 124 -2.31 -18.77 15.02
N TYR A 125 -2.62 -18.60 16.29
CA TYR A 125 -2.81 -17.29 16.91
C TYR A 125 -2.52 -17.32 18.41
N MET A 126 -2.39 -16.14 19.01
CA MET A 126 -2.25 -16.01 20.45
C MET A 126 -3.61 -15.70 21.08
N LYS A 127 -3.97 -16.42 22.14
CA LYS A 127 -5.14 -16.14 22.96
C LYS A 127 -4.73 -16.18 24.43
N ASP A 128 -4.98 -15.09 25.15
CA ASP A 128 -4.67 -14.97 26.57
C ASP A 128 -3.20 -15.33 26.90
N GLY A 129 -2.27 -14.94 26.03
CA GLY A 129 -0.84 -15.22 26.16
C GLY A 129 -0.41 -16.65 25.78
N GLN A 130 -1.34 -17.52 25.38
CA GLN A 130 -1.07 -18.89 24.97
C GLN A 130 -1.17 -19.07 23.45
N LYS A 131 -0.30 -19.93 22.91
CA LYS A 131 -0.30 -20.32 21.50
C LYS A 131 -1.48 -21.26 21.23
N VAL A 132 -2.37 -20.87 20.33
CA VAL A 132 -3.42 -21.72 19.77
C VAL A 132 -3.03 -22.11 18.36
N GLU A 133 -2.91 -23.41 18.10
CA GLU A 133 -2.55 -23.95 16.78
C GLU A 133 -3.52 -25.07 16.40
N GLY A 134 -3.85 -25.19 15.12
CA GLY A 134 -4.66 -26.29 14.62
C GLY A 134 -4.59 -26.47 13.10
N LYS A 135 -5.34 -27.45 12.61
CA LYS A 135 -5.49 -27.78 11.19
C LYS A 135 -6.94 -27.67 10.79
N LEU A 136 -7.16 -27.39 9.52
CA LEU A 136 -8.49 -27.47 8.92
C LEU A 136 -8.91 -28.94 8.74
N ASP A 137 -10.19 -29.25 8.95
CA ASP A 137 -10.72 -30.63 9.01
C ASP A 137 -11.44 -31.07 7.72
N GLY A 138 -11.44 -30.24 6.69
CA GLY A 138 -12.10 -30.45 5.41
C GLY A 138 -13.62 -30.23 5.43
N LYS A 139 -14.23 -29.93 6.58
CA LYS A 139 -15.70 -29.80 6.71
C LYS A 139 -16.14 -28.35 6.56
N ALA A 140 -16.98 -28.07 5.57
CA ALA A 140 -17.51 -26.72 5.33
C ALA A 140 -18.30 -26.13 6.51
N ALA A 141 -18.92 -27.00 7.34
CA ALA A 141 -19.68 -26.59 8.53
C ALA A 141 -18.79 -26.20 9.72
N THR A 142 -17.53 -26.61 9.74
CA THR A 142 -16.58 -26.20 10.77
C THR A 142 -16.19 -24.75 10.49
N LEU A 143 -16.45 -23.84 11.43
CA LEU A 143 -16.13 -22.41 11.31
C LEU A 143 -15.19 -22.03 12.45
N ILE A 144 -14.07 -21.41 12.09
CA ILE A 144 -13.02 -21.00 13.03
C ILE A 144 -12.85 -19.49 12.89
N ASP A 145 -13.20 -18.75 13.96
CA ASP A 145 -13.02 -17.31 14.03
C ASP A 145 -11.57 -17.01 14.45
N LEU A 146 -10.84 -16.33 13.59
CA LEU A 146 -9.43 -15.98 13.75
C LEU A 146 -9.30 -14.48 14.05
N PRO A 147 -8.60 -14.08 15.13
CA PRO A 147 -8.38 -12.67 15.43
C PRO A 147 -7.38 -12.01 14.47
N ALA A 148 -7.29 -10.68 14.51
CA ALA A 148 -6.14 -9.98 13.93
C ALA A 148 -4.84 -10.48 14.59
N GLY A 149 -3.78 -10.65 13.78
CA GLY A 149 -2.52 -11.27 14.18
C GLY A 149 -2.52 -12.80 14.06
N ALA A 150 -3.63 -13.44 13.66
CA ALA A 150 -3.63 -14.86 13.34
C ALA A 150 -2.91 -15.15 12.01
N HIS A 151 -2.27 -16.30 11.94
CA HIS A 151 -1.78 -16.91 10.72
C HIS A 151 -2.72 -18.03 10.28
N ILE A 152 -2.91 -18.17 8.97
CA ILE A 152 -3.45 -19.37 8.37
C ILE A 152 -2.78 -19.67 7.03
N GLY A 153 -2.08 -20.80 6.94
CA GLY A 153 -1.14 -21.04 5.84
C GLY A 153 -0.10 -19.91 5.76
N GLU A 154 -0.03 -19.23 4.61
CA GLU A 154 0.84 -18.06 4.36
C GLU A 154 0.13 -16.71 4.56
N TYR A 155 -1.12 -16.73 5.00
CA TYR A 155 -1.91 -15.53 5.23
C TYR A 155 -1.78 -15.09 6.68
N PHE A 156 -1.51 -13.81 6.86
CA PHE A 156 -1.45 -13.16 8.15
C PHE A 156 -2.54 -12.11 8.23
N LEU A 157 -3.43 -12.24 9.21
CA LEU A 157 -4.64 -11.44 9.29
C LEU A 157 -4.36 -10.08 9.95
N LEU A 158 -4.73 -8.99 9.29
CA LEU A 158 -4.67 -7.63 9.84
C LEU A 158 -6.00 -7.21 10.50
N ALA A 159 -7.08 -7.95 10.23
CA ALA A 159 -8.39 -7.81 10.84
C ALA A 159 -8.96 -9.20 11.19
N PRO A 160 -9.87 -9.31 12.16
CA PRO A 160 -10.54 -10.59 12.44
C PRO A 160 -11.28 -11.13 11.21
N MET A 161 -11.17 -12.43 10.97
CA MET A 161 -11.82 -13.12 9.86
C MET A 161 -12.20 -14.55 10.29
N THR A 162 -13.06 -15.19 9.50
CA THR A 162 -13.48 -16.57 9.73
C THR A 162 -12.98 -17.45 8.60
N VAL A 163 -12.47 -18.63 8.96
CA VAL A 163 -12.15 -19.68 8.01
C VAL A 163 -13.05 -20.89 8.21
N SER A 164 -13.53 -21.49 7.13
CA SER A 164 -14.22 -22.77 7.20
C SER A 164 -13.24 -23.95 7.18
N GLY A 165 -13.66 -25.12 7.67
CA GLY A 165 -12.84 -26.33 7.67
C GLY A 165 -12.42 -26.81 6.28
N ASN A 166 -13.12 -26.43 5.22
CA ASN A 166 -12.72 -26.67 3.83
C ASN A 166 -11.88 -25.54 3.20
N GLY A 167 -11.48 -24.53 3.98
CA GLY A 167 -10.50 -23.52 3.57
C GLY A 167 -11.07 -22.22 2.99
N LEU A 168 -12.37 -21.93 3.11
CA LEU A 168 -12.89 -20.62 2.71
C LEU A 168 -12.61 -19.60 3.79
N LEU A 169 -11.80 -18.59 3.48
CA LEU A 169 -11.46 -17.49 4.37
C LEU A 169 -12.29 -16.26 3.99
N GLY A 170 -12.95 -15.64 4.97
CA GLY A 170 -13.82 -14.50 4.73
C GLY A 170 -14.49 -14.00 6.00
N TRP A 171 -15.73 -13.55 5.91
CA TRP A 171 -16.51 -13.10 7.06
C TRP A 171 -17.51 -14.16 7.51
N ARG A 172 -17.90 -14.11 8.77
CA ARG A 172 -19.03 -14.89 9.28
C ARG A 172 -20.25 -14.00 9.37
N ALA A 173 -21.28 -14.36 8.61
CA ALA A 173 -22.63 -13.87 8.88
C ALA A 173 -23.25 -14.67 10.03
N GLU A 174 -24.16 -14.05 10.79
CA GLU A 174 -24.87 -14.75 11.86
C GLU A 174 -25.74 -15.87 11.28
N ILE A 175 -25.50 -17.10 11.74
CA ILE A 175 -26.20 -18.29 11.22
C ILE A 175 -27.71 -18.13 11.46
N GLY A 176 -28.49 -18.34 10.40
CA GLY A 176 -29.95 -18.28 10.47
C GLY A 176 -30.52 -16.86 10.50
N LYS A 177 -29.69 -15.81 10.43
CA LYS A 177 -30.16 -14.42 10.34
C LYS A 177 -29.90 -13.84 8.97
N GLU A 178 -30.90 -13.12 8.47
CA GLU A 178 -30.75 -12.28 7.29
C GLU A 178 -29.65 -11.24 7.52
N VAL A 179 -28.83 -11.00 6.49
CA VAL A 179 -27.90 -9.89 6.48
C VAL A 179 -28.61 -8.70 5.81
N PRO A 180 -28.81 -7.57 6.51
CA PRO A 180 -29.58 -6.45 5.96
C PRO A 180 -28.86 -5.74 4.81
N ALA A 181 -29.63 -5.06 3.96
CA ALA A 181 -29.08 -4.10 3.01
C ALA A 181 -28.27 -3.02 3.75
N GLY A 182 -27.18 -2.55 3.13
CA GLY A 182 -26.23 -1.61 3.73
C GLY A 182 -25.20 -2.25 4.66
N ALA A 183 -25.33 -3.53 5.01
CA ALA A 183 -24.31 -4.24 5.78
C ALA A 183 -22.96 -4.17 5.05
N THR A 184 -21.90 -3.83 5.80
CA THR A 184 -20.56 -3.64 5.27
C THR A 184 -19.58 -4.59 5.93
N PHE A 185 -18.80 -5.27 5.10
CA PHE A 185 -17.80 -6.25 5.46
C PHE A 185 -16.42 -5.72 5.10
N LYS A 186 -15.47 -5.77 6.05
CA LYS A 186 -14.09 -5.28 5.87
C LYS A 186 -13.07 -6.34 6.23
N ALA A 187 -12.09 -6.56 5.37
CA ALA A 187 -11.05 -7.55 5.54
C ALA A 187 -9.71 -6.93 5.17
N ALA A 188 -8.71 -7.34 5.92
CA ALA A 188 -7.34 -6.94 5.68
C ALA A 188 -6.43 -8.10 6.04
N TYR A 189 -5.56 -8.50 5.12
CA TYR A 189 -4.58 -9.55 5.34
C TYR A 189 -3.33 -9.32 4.49
N VAL A 190 -2.25 -9.99 4.87
CA VAL A 190 -0.99 -9.99 4.15
C VAL A 190 -0.64 -11.43 3.80
N TYR A 191 -0.35 -11.67 2.53
CA TYR A 191 0.40 -12.84 2.12
C TYR A 191 1.85 -12.63 2.55
N LEU A 192 2.27 -13.34 3.59
CA LEU A 192 3.52 -13.16 4.29
C LEU A 192 4.30 -14.49 4.29
N PRO A 193 5.30 -14.64 3.38
CA PRO A 193 6.19 -15.78 3.35
C PRO A 193 6.76 -16.07 4.74
N ARG A 194 6.89 -17.35 5.09
CA ARG A 194 7.26 -17.78 6.45
C ARG A 194 8.57 -17.16 6.92
N GLU A 195 9.55 -17.08 6.03
CA GLU A 195 10.87 -16.48 6.24
C GLU A 195 10.82 -14.99 6.61
N TRP A 196 9.75 -14.26 6.26
CA TRP A 196 9.62 -12.82 6.52
C TRP A 196 8.84 -12.50 7.79
N ARG A 197 8.25 -13.51 8.44
CA ARG A 197 7.36 -13.28 9.59
C ARG A 197 8.09 -12.67 10.77
N ARG A 198 9.27 -13.19 11.10
CA ARG A 198 10.14 -12.61 12.14
C ARG A 198 10.62 -11.21 11.72
N GLU A 199 11.02 -11.08 10.46
CA GLU A 199 11.50 -9.81 9.89
C GLU A 199 10.45 -8.70 9.97
N LEU A 200 9.16 -9.02 9.87
CA LEU A 200 8.05 -8.05 9.86
C LEU A 200 7.20 -8.04 11.14
N GLY A 201 7.73 -8.64 12.22
CA GLY A 201 7.12 -8.60 13.56
C GLY A 201 5.87 -9.44 13.74
N ALA A 202 5.57 -10.35 12.80
CA ALA A 202 4.48 -11.30 12.93
C ALA A 202 4.85 -12.46 13.88
N GLU A 203 6.13 -12.82 13.94
CA GLU A 203 6.67 -13.87 14.83
C GLU A 203 7.79 -13.30 15.72
N GLY A 204 7.39 -12.64 16.80
CA GLY A 204 8.31 -12.07 17.80
C GLY A 204 8.84 -10.69 17.45
N THR A 205 9.86 -10.23 18.18
CA THR A 205 10.46 -8.91 17.98
C THR A 205 11.24 -8.87 16.66
N PRO A 206 10.98 -7.88 15.77
CA PRO A 206 11.78 -7.68 14.57
C PRO A 206 13.27 -7.48 14.87
N PRO A 207 14.17 -7.90 13.96
CA PRO A 207 15.62 -7.73 14.14
C PRO A 207 16.11 -6.29 13.86
N TRP A 208 15.22 -5.38 13.48
CA TRP A 208 15.47 -3.95 13.26
C TRP A 208 14.61 -3.10 14.21
N SER A 209 14.94 -1.82 14.35
CA SER A 209 14.12 -0.89 15.14
C SER A 209 14.08 0.52 14.56
N LEU A 210 12.93 1.17 14.70
CA LEU A 210 12.71 2.56 14.31
C LEU A 210 12.61 3.43 15.57
N ARG A 211 13.50 4.40 15.69
CA ARG A 211 13.40 5.48 16.68
C ARG A 211 12.86 6.71 16.01
N LEU A 212 11.58 6.98 16.18
CA LEU A 212 10.91 8.12 15.54
C LEU A 212 11.16 9.42 16.29
N THR A 213 11.43 10.48 15.54
CA THR A 213 11.35 11.88 16.01
C THR A 213 10.01 12.52 15.62
N GLN A 214 9.28 11.92 14.68
CA GLN A 214 7.97 12.36 14.19
C GLN A 214 7.14 11.15 13.75
N GLY A 215 5.86 11.10 14.13
CA GLY A 215 4.93 9.99 13.83
C GLY A 215 4.93 8.85 14.86
N THR A 216 4.17 7.78 14.59
CA THR A 216 4.14 6.53 15.39
C THR A 216 4.35 5.30 14.50
N THR A 217 4.72 4.16 15.10
CA THR A 217 4.90 2.87 14.39
C THR A 217 4.06 1.74 15.00
N SER A 218 3.65 0.80 14.16
CA SER A 218 3.18 -0.53 14.56
C SER A 218 3.63 -1.56 13.54
N THR A 219 4.18 -2.68 13.99
CA THR A 219 4.68 -3.76 13.12
C THR A 219 3.74 -4.95 13.18
N LEU A 220 2.93 -5.11 12.15
CA LEU A 220 2.06 -6.28 11.99
C LEU A 220 1.99 -6.58 10.49
N GLY A 221 2.90 -7.45 10.02
CA GLY A 221 2.96 -7.90 8.62
C GLY A 221 3.49 -6.88 7.61
N VAL A 222 3.34 -5.59 7.90
CA VAL A 222 3.93 -4.43 7.21
C VAL A 222 4.38 -3.42 8.27
N VAL A 223 5.36 -2.57 7.97
CA VAL A 223 5.75 -1.46 8.84
C VAL A 223 4.75 -0.33 8.66
N ASN A 224 3.72 -0.33 9.50
CA ASN A 224 2.72 0.74 9.50
C ASN A 224 3.28 1.92 10.28
N VAL A 225 3.33 3.07 9.64
CA VAL A 225 3.73 4.33 10.26
C VAL A 225 2.62 5.37 10.06
N ALA A 226 2.28 6.08 11.13
CA ALA A 226 1.31 7.16 11.08
C ALA A 226 2.04 8.49 11.10
N ALA A 227 1.80 9.29 10.07
CA ALA A 227 2.36 10.62 9.95
C ALA A 227 1.81 11.52 11.05
N LYS A 228 2.72 12.30 11.65
CA LYS A 228 2.37 13.50 12.39
C LYS A 228 2.78 14.68 11.52
N ASP A 229 1.95 15.70 11.38
CA ASP A 229 2.25 16.85 10.52
C ASP A 229 2.67 16.41 9.10
N TYR A 230 1.95 15.41 8.56
CA TYR A 230 2.12 14.86 7.20
C TYR A 230 3.46 14.15 6.91
N ALA A 231 4.24 13.79 7.94
CA ALA A 231 5.40 12.94 7.76
C ALA A 231 5.76 12.06 8.94
N VAL A 232 6.68 11.13 8.67
CA VAL A 232 7.38 10.28 9.64
C VAL A 232 8.87 10.46 9.44
N ALA A 233 9.60 10.71 10.51
CA ALA A 233 11.04 10.89 10.48
C ALA A 233 11.68 10.25 11.71
N GLY A 234 12.93 9.82 11.55
CA GLY A 234 13.66 9.21 12.65
C GLY A 234 14.94 8.53 12.21
N THR A 235 15.37 7.57 13.00
CA THR A 235 16.55 6.74 12.74
C THR A 235 16.13 5.28 12.66
N LEU A 236 16.62 4.60 11.63
CA LEU A 236 16.56 3.14 11.52
C LEU A 236 17.85 2.55 12.10
N LYS A 237 17.69 1.55 12.96
CA LYS A 237 18.73 0.57 13.25
C LYS A 237 18.39 -0.70 12.49
N ALA A 238 19.21 -1.03 11.51
CA ALA A 238 19.02 -2.16 10.64
C ALA A 238 19.30 -3.49 11.33
N GLY A 239 18.78 -4.55 10.74
CA GLY A 239 19.04 -5.93 11.13
C GLY A 239 18.14 -6.91 10.40
N GLY A 240 18.48 -8.18 10.50
CA GLY A 240 17.77 -9.25 9.77
C GLY A 240 18.20 -9.36 8.31
N ALA A 241 17.43 -10.14 7.55
CA ALA A 241 17.76 -10.52 6.18
C ALA A 241 17.14 -9.60 5.10
N LEU A 242 16.08 -8.85 5.44
CA LEU A 242 15.43 -7.97 4.46
C LEU A 242 16.36 -6.81 4.06
N LYS A 243 16.44 -6.51 2.77
CA LYS A 243 17.19 -5.35 2.24
C LYS A 243 16.37 -4.08 2.26
N ASN A 244 15.04 -4.21 2.18
CA ASN A 244 14.11 -3.10 2.31
C ASN A 244 13.02 -3.45 3.33
N LEU A 245 12.48 -2.45 4.02
CA LEU A 245 11.33 -2.56 4.91
C LEU A 245 10.09 -2.00 4.20
N PRO A 246 8.97 -2.74 4.16
CA PRO A 246 7.75 -2.31 3.49
C PRO A 246 7.04 -1.30 4.39
N LEU A 247 7.06 -0.02 4.01
CA LEU A 247 6.37 1.03 4.75
C LEU A 247 4.97 1.27 4.18
N LYS A 248 3.97 1.28 5.06
CA LYS A 248 2.66 1.89 4.81
C LYS A 248 2.55 3.15 5.68
N VAL A 249 2.48 4.31 5.04
CA VAL A 249 2.47 5.63 5.68
C VAL A 249 1.05 6.18 5.60
N THR A 250 0.40 6.40 6.74
CA THR A 250 -0.95 7.00 6.82
C THR A 250 -0.89 8.45 7.27
N GLY A 251 -1.94 9.24 7.01
CA GLY A 251 -2.01 10.64 7.44
C GLY A 251 -1.31 11.62 6.50
N LEU A 252 -1.18 11.26 5.23
CA LEU A 252 -0.63 12.11 4.17
C LEU A 252 -1.75 12.89 3.46
N ASN A 253 -1.41 13.95 2.74
CA ASN A 253 -2.31 14.66 1.85
C ASN A 253 -2.01 14.26 0.39
N GLY A 254 -3.04 13.82 -0.35
CA GLY A 254 -2.94 13.43 -1.76
C GLY A 254 -2.69 14.60 -2.72
N ASN A 255 -2.98 15.82 -2.29
CA ASN A 255 -2.75 17.03 -3.08
C ASN A 255 -1.29 17.49 -3.06
N TRP A 256 -0.43 16.89 -2.22
CA TRP A 256 0.93 17.36 -1.99
C TRP A 256 1.96 16.30 -2.40
N PRO A 257 3.15 16.70 -2.87
CA PRO A 257 4.19 15.74 -3.24
C PRO A 257 4.67 15.03 -2.00
N ALA A 258 4.94 13.72 -2.09
CA ALA A 258 5.52 12.94 -1.02
C ALA A 258 6.74 12.17 -1.51
N ALA A 259 7.68 11.91 -0.60
CA ALA A 259 8.87 11.15 -0.90
C ALA A 259 9.42 10.43 0.34
N LEU A 260 10.25 9.43 0.07
CA LEU A 260 11.21 8.86 1.00
C LEU A 260 12.57 9.53 0.77
N TRP A 261 13.25 9.85 1.86
CA TRP A 261 14.64 10.29 1.92
C TRP A 261 15.40 9.45 2.95
N THR A 262 16.67 9.17 2.66
CA THR A 262 17.61 8.49 3.57
C THR A 262 18.98 9.16 3.52
N GLU A 263 19.72 9.09 4.62
CA GLU A 263 21.08 9.66 4.73
C GLU A 263 22.07 9.01 3.74
N GLY A 264 21.99 7.69 3.56
CA GLY A 264 22.83 6.93 2.64
C GLY A 264 22.38 7.00 1.17
N GLY A 265 21.32 7.75 0.85
CA GLY A 265 20.67 7.71 -0.45
C GLY A 265 19.83 6.43 -0.66
N ILE A 266 19.09 6.39 -1.76
CA ILE A 266 18.15 5.32 -2.05
C ILE A 266 18.65 4.53 -3.25
N ALA A 267 18.89 3.23 -3.06
CA ALA A 267 19.26 2.32 -4.13
C ALA A 267 17.98 1.71 -4.73
N TYR A 268 17.62 2.10 -5.95
CA TYR A 268 16.69 1.33 -6.77
C TYR A 268 17.42 0.82 -8.00
N GLN A 269 17.35 -0.50 -8.24
CA GLN A 269 17.53 -1.02 -9.59
C GLN A 269 16.21 -1.00 -10.36
N ALA A 270 16.33 -0.65 -11.63
CA ALA A 270 15.25 -0.30 -12.55
C ALA A 270 14.23 -1.42 -12.78
N TRP A 271 12.99 -1.02 -13.06
CA TRP A 271 12.06 -1.83 -13.85
C TRP A 271 12.26 -1.48 -15.33
N ALA A 272 12.56 -2.48 -16.17
CA ALA A 272 12.56 -2.42 -17.64
C ALA A 272 13.46 -1.36 -18.34
N GLY A 273 14.74 -1.24 -17.96
CA GLY A 273 15.79 -0.68 -18.84
C GLY A 273 15.72 0.82 -19.20
N LEU A 274 14.79 1.58 -18.61
CA LEU A 274 14.56 2.98 -19.02
C LEU A 274 15.27 4.06 -18.19
N MET A 275 15.97 3.74 -17.08
CA MET A 275 16.97 4.62 -16.43
C MET A 275 17.91 3.80 -15.51
N SER A 276 19.18 4.20 -15.39
CA SER A 276 20.19 3.50 -14.57
C SER A 276 20.64 4.27 -13.33
N PRO A 277 20.31 3.81 -12.11
CA PRO A 277 21.14 4.08 -10.93
C PRO A 277 21.73 2.79 -10.32
N LYS A 278 23.00 2.86 -9.93
CA LYS A 278 23.72 1.91 -9.06
C LYS A 278 24.90 2.67 -8.41
N PRO A 279 25.50 2.21 -7.29
CA PRO A 279 25.17 1.07 -6.43
C PRO A 279 25.19 1.41 -4.92
N LEU A 280 24.90 0.42 -4.09
CA LEU A 280 25.40 0.38 -2.72
C LEU A 280 26.17 -0.92 -2.49
N GLU A 281 27.49 -0.83 -2.62
CA GLU A 281 28.49 -1.41 -1.70
C GLU A 281 29.84 -0.68 -1.97
N GLY A 282 30.45 -0.09 -0.94
CA GLY A 282 31.67 0.76 -1.05
C GLY A 282 31.44 2.28 -1.25
N LEU A 283 30.35 2.84 -0.69
CA LEU A 283 29.93 4.23 -0.88
C LEU A 283 31.06 5.28 -0.67
N THR A 284 31.55 5.85 -1.77
CA THR A 284 32.08 7.22 -1.77
C THR A 284 30.95 8.14 -2.25
N THR A 285 30.36 8.86 -1.30
CA THR A 285 29.28 9.83 -1.52
C THR A 285 29.81 11.08 -2.21
N SER A 286 29.59 11.20 -3.52
CA SER A 286 29.73 12.49 -4.23
C SER A 286 28.49 12.89 -5.05
N GLY A 287 27.41 12.09 -5.02
CA GLY A 287 26.09 12.48 -5.52
C GLY A 287 25.13 12.85 -4.37
N PRO A 288 24.27 13.88 -4.51
CA PRO A 288 23.33 14.26 -3.45
C PRO A 288 22.35 13.13 -3.14
N SER A 289 21.93 13.03 -1.88
CA SER A 289 20.92 12.06 -1.43
C SER A 289 19.65 12.17 -2.29
N PHE A 290 19.31 11.07 -2.96
CA PHE A 290 18.16 10.99 -3.87
C PHE A 290 16.84 10.90 -3.09
N LEU A 291 15.82 11.62 -3.56
CA LEU A 291 14.44 11.51 -3.05
C LEU A 291 13.67 10.49 -3.88
N ALA A 292 13.15 9.45 -3.25
CA ALA A 292 12.26 8.50 -3.91
C ALA A 292 10.82 8.98 -3.75
N HIS A 293 10.26 9.57 -4.80
CA HIS A 293 8.87 10.01 -4.81
C HIS A 293 7.92 8.84 -4.53
N ILE A 294 6.89 9.11 -3.71
CA ILE A 294 5.83 8.16 -3.41
C ILE A 294 4.48 8.80 -3.75
N GLY A 295 3.62 8.02 -4.36
CA GLY A 295 2.23 8.36 -4.58
C GLY A 295 1.47 8.31 -3.26
N VAL A 296 0.48 9.19 -3.13
CA VAL A 296 -0.44 9.23 -2.00
C VAL A 296 -1.84 9.02 -2.55
N CYS A 297 -2.54 8.02 -2.01
CA CYS A 297 -3.92 7.72 -2.35
C CYS A 297 -4.71 7.53 -1.05
N ASP A 298 -5.85 8.21 -0.93
CA ASP A 298 -6.70 8.20 0.27
C ASP A 298 -5.93 8.51 1.58
N GLY A 299 -4.96 9.42 1.49
CA GLY A 299 -4.09 9.80 2.60
C GLY A 299 -3.08 8.72 3.03
N VAL A 300 -2.87 7.71 2.19
CA VAL A 300 -1.91 6.63 2.39
C VAL A 300 -0.84 6.67 1.30
N GLY A 301 0.42 6.71 1.72
CA GLY A 301 1.58 6.53 0.86
C GLY A 301 2.32 5.25 1.21
N TYR A 302 3.11 4.74 0.28
CA TYR A 302 3.81 3.49 0.47
C TYR A 302 5.23 3.58 -0.07
N ALA A 303 6.16 3.00 0.68
CA ALA A 303 7.58 3.07 0.39
C ALA A 303 8.30 1.77 0.71
N ALA A 304 9.51 1.63 0.18
CA ALA A 304 10.47 0.63 0.59
C ALA A 304 11.64 1.37 1.25
N LEU A 305 11.76 1.27 2.57
CA LEU A 305 12.85 1.89 3.33
C LEU A 305 14.07 0.97 3.30
N PRO A 306 15.22 1.40 2.75
CA PRO A 306 16.45 0.61 2.81
C PRO A 306 16.75 0.20 4.25
N ASN A 307 16.99 -1.09 4.47
CA ASN A 307 17.30 -1.64 5.78
C ASN A 307 18.78 -1.43 6.13
N VAL A 308 19.15 -0.16 6.28
CA VAL A 308 20.51 0.30 6.57
C VAL A 308 20.44 1.31 7.71
N ASP A 309 21.43 1.27 8.61
CA ASP A 309 21.54 2.24 9.69
C ASP A 309 21.57 3.67 9.15
N GLY A 310 20.75 4.56 9.73
CA GLY A 310 20.78 5.97 9.36
C GLY A 310 19.46 6.69 9.56
N LYS A 311 19.49 8.00 9.26
CA LYS A 311 18.30 8.83 9.30
C LYS A 311 17.42 8.61 8.07
N PHE A 312 16.12 8.74 8.27
CA PHE A 312 15.14 8.74 7.19
C PHE A 312 14.03 9.77 7.42
N TYR A 313 13.39 10.15 6.32
CA TYR A 313 12.16 10.91 6.27
C TYR A 313 11.23 10.27 5.25
N VAL A 314 9.95 10.11 5.57
CA VAL A 314 8.92 9.68 4.61
C VAL A 314 7.63 10.45 4.84
N GLY A 315 7.12 11.09 3.80
CA GLY A 315 5.88 11.87 3.88
C GLY A 315 5.82 13.00 2.87
N ASN A 316 4.87 13.92 3.04
CA ASN A 316 4.71 15.06 2.14
C ASN A 316 5.93 15.99 2.24
N THR A 317 6.56 16.32 1.12
CA THR A 317 7.79 17.15 1.06
C THR A 317 7.49 18.64 0.91
N LEU A 318 6.24 18.98 0.59
CA LEU A 318 5.64 20.30 0.74
C LEU A 318 4.32 20.14 1.51
N THR A 319 4.01 21.14 2.31
CA THR A 319 2.73 21.25 3.02
C THR A 319 2.19 22.67 2.85
N ALA A 320 0.88 22.83 2.95
CA ALA A 320 0.23 24.14 3.00
C ALA A 320 -0.65 24.22 4.25
N SER A 321 -0.82 25.44 4.77
CA SER A 321 -1.79 25.71 5.84
C SER A 321 -3.24 25.46 5.43
N ASP A 322 -3.51 25.40 4.12
CA ASP A 322 -4.79 24.98 3.54
C ASP A 322 -4.61 23.65 2.76
N PRO A 323 -5.27 22.55 3.15
CA PRO A 323 -5.11 21.24 2.53
C PRO A 323 -5.74 21.12 1.13
N ALA A 324 -6.54 22.09 0.70
CA ALA A 324 -7.17 22.08 -0.62
C ALA A 324 -6.22 22.46 -1.76
N LEU A 325 -5.08 23.11 -1.45
CA LEU A 325 -4.07 23.43 -2.46
C LEU A 325 -3.37 22.18 -2.97
N VAL A 326 -3.23 22.09 -4.29
CA VAL A 326 -2.40 21.10 -4.96
C VAL A 326 -1.01 21.68 -5.17
N LEU A 327 0.01 20.99 -4.68
CA LEU A 327 1.40 21.45 -4.66
C LEU A 327 2.26 20.53 -5.53
N ASN A 328 3.25 21.10 -6.19
CA ASN A 328 4.28 20.32 -6.88
C ASN A 328 5.62 21.05 -6.90
N TYR A 329 6.72 20.29 -6.90
CA TYR A 329 8.03 20.83 -7.22
C TYR A 329 8.23 20.78 -8.74
N VAL A 330 8.54 21.93 -9.34
CA VAL A 330 9.13 22.00 -10.69
C VAL A 330 10.64 21.81 -10.60
N LEU A 331 11.26 22.38 -9.56
CA LEU A 331 12.68 22.24 -9.27
C LEU A 331 12.92 22.33 -7.76
N TRP A 332 13.82 21.52 -7.21
CA TRP A 332 14.25 21.64 -5.82
C TRP A 332 15.73 21.32 -5.64
N THR A 333 16.53 22.37 -5.42
CA THR A 333 17.98 22.29 -5.22
C THR A 333 18.35 22.69 -3.79
N GLN A 334 19.64 22.73 -3.49
CA GLN A 334 20.18 23.26 -2.24
C GLN A 334 19.99 24.78 -2.08
N ASN A 335 19.83 25.52 -3.19
CA ASN A 335 19.83 26.99 -3.20
C ASN A 335 18.50 27.60 -3.63
N MET A 336 17.62 26.82 -4.28
CA MET A 336 16.34 27.31 -4.76
C MET A 336 15.28 26.22 -4.84
N ALA A 337 14.03 26.64 -4.86
CA ALA A 337 12.91 25.82 -5.29
C ALA A 337 12.01 26.60 -6.26
N VAL A 338 11.51 25.90 -7.28
CA VAL A 338 10.41 26.37 -8.13
C VAL A 338 9.22 25.48 -7.83
N ILE A 339 8.13 26.09 -7.37
CA ILE A 339 6.95 25.38 -6.88
C ILE A 339 5.74 25.81 -7.69
N GLU A 340 4.97 24.83 -8.16
CA GLU A 340 3.63 25.07 -8.67
C GLU A 340 2.62 24.94 -7.51
N VAL A 341 1.76 25.95 -7.38
CA VAL A 341 0.67 26.00 -6.41
C VAL A 341 -0.63 26.14 -7.20
N ASN A 342 -1.43 25.08 -7.22
CA ASN A 342 -2.73 25.05 -7.87
C ASN A 342 -3.86 25.12 -6.84
N ASN A 343 -4.85 25.97 -7.12
CA ASN A 343 -6.09 26.06 -6.36
C ASN A 343 -7.24 25.52 -7.21
N PRO A 344 -7.72 24.29 -6.94
CA PRO A 344 -8.82 23.68 -7.70
C PRO A 344 -10.21 24.16 -7.26
N THR A 345 -10.30 25.02 -6.24
CA THR A 345 -11.57 25.45 -5.66
C THR A 345 -12.18 26.65 -6.41
N ASP A 346 -13.42 27.00 -6.06
CA ASP A 346 -14.18 28.12 -6.60
C ASP A 346 -13.91 29.46 -5.89
N LYS A 347 -13.01 29.46 -4.89
CA LYS A 347 -12.66 30.65 -4.09
C LYS A 347 -11.15 30.86 -4.03
N PRO A 348 -10.67 32.10 -3.89
CA PRO A 348 -9.26 32.33 -3.67
C PRO A 348 -8.80 31.72 -2.34
N ILE A 349 -7.61 31.12 -2.33
CA ILE A 349 -6.98 30.57 -1.12
C ILE A 349 -5.71 31.38 -0.83
N THR A 350 -5.54 31.79 0.42
CA THR A 350 -4.27 32.31 0.94
C THR A 350 -3.70 31.31 1.93
N ALA A 351 -2.53 30.77 1.63
CA ALA A 351 -1.89 29.77 2.48
C ALA A 351 -0.39 30.02 2.62
N THR A 352 0.16 29.55 3.74
CA THR A 352 1.59 29.41 3.94
C THR A 352 2.02 28.03 3.44
N ILE A 353 3.00 28.00 2.55
CA ILE A 353 3.60 26.79 1.98
C ILE A 353 4.96 26.58 2.66
N THR A 354 5.19 25.36 3.15
CA THR A 354 6.42 24.98 3.87
C THR A 354 6.99 23.67 3.32
N SER A 355 8.30 23.61 3.07
CA SER A 355 8.98 22.36 2.72
C SER A 355 9.37 21.54 3.94
N ALA A 356 9.46 20.23 3.76
CA ALA A 356 10.10 19.35 4.72
C ALA A 356 11.59 19.70 4.95
N PRO A 357 12.13 19.49 6.17
CA PRO A 357 13.53 19.76 6.48
C PRO A 357 14.46 18.65 5.95
N ILE A 358 14.56 18.54 4.62
CA ILE A 358 15.39 17.53 3.95
C ILE A 358 16.84 18.03 3.83
N PRO A 359 17.83 17.31 4.36
CA PRO A 359 19.24 17.68 4.21
C PRO A 359 19.67 17.83 2.75
N GLY A 360 20.44 18.88 2.44
CA GLY A 360 20.90 19.17 1.08
C GLY A 360 19.84 19.82 0.17
N LYS A 361 18.67 20.19 0.71
CA LYS A 361 17.61 20.90 0.00
C LYS A 361 17.31 22.26 0.63
N TYR A 362 16.90 23.21 -0.20
CA TYR A 362 16.54 24.55 0.24
C TYR A 362 15.25 24.50 1.07
N HIS A 363 15.25 25.14 2.24
CA HIS A 363 14.08 25.24 3.10
C HIS A 363 13.15 26.36 2.61
N VAL A 364 11.98 25.96 2.16
CA VAL A 364 10.93 26.81 1.62
C VAL A 364 9.97 27.21 2.73
N VAL A 365 9.73 28.51 2.90
CA VAL A 365 8.57 29.06 3.60
C VAL A 365 8.13 30.33 2.88
N PHE A 366 6.90 30.36 2.38
CA PHE A 366 6.31 31.58 1.81
C PHE A 366 4.78 31.55 1.92
N THR A 367 4.15 32.72 1.86
CA THR A 367 2.69 32.84 1.76
C THR A 367 2.31 33.24 0.34
N ALA A 368 1.31 32.57 -0.22
CA ALA A 368 0.76 32.91 -1.53
C ALA A 368 -0.76 32.96 -1.49
N THR A 369 -1.32 33.94 -2.20
CA THR A 369 -2.74 33.98 -2.55
C THR A 369 -2.92 33.46 -3.97
N VAL A 370 -3.67 32.39 -4.14
CA VAL A 370 -3.93 31.74 -5.43
C VAL A 370 -5.42 31.90 -5.77
N PRO A 371 -5.76 32.58 -6.89
CA PRO A 371 -7.15 32.71 -7.32
C PRO A 371 -7.85 31.37 -7.54
N ALA A 372 -9.19 31.38 -7.49
CA ALA A 372 -10.02 30.22 -7.80
C ALA A 372 -9.66 29.60 -9.16
N GLY A 373 -9.63 28.26 -9.23
CA GLY A 373 -9.41 27.50 -10.47
C GLY A 373 -8.10 27.81 -11.20
N SER A 374 -7.05 28.26 -10.51
CA SER A 374 -5.81 28.74 -11.13
C SER A 374 -4.54 28.14 -10.53
N SER A 375 -3.45 28.19 -11.28
CA SER A 375 -2.10 27.83 -10.82
C SER A 375 -1.19 29.07 -10.75
N LYS A 376 -0.24 29.04 -9.82
CA LYS A 376 0.89 29.98 -9.75
C LYS A 376 2.21 29.22 -9.68
N HIS A 377 3.22 29.76 -10.36
CA HIS A 377 4.61 29.35 -10.20
C HIS A 377 5.32 30.32 -9.27
N VAL A 378 5.98 29.80 -8.24
CA VAL A 378 6.72 30.59 -7.26
C VAL A 378 8.15 30.11 -7.23
N THR A 379 9.08 31.03 -7.46
CA THR A 379 10.51 30.79 -7.28
C THR A 379 10.94 31.37 -5.95
N VAL A 380 11.57 30.54 -5.12
CA VAL A 380 12.19 30.94 -3.85
C VAL A 380 13.67 30.57 -3.88
N GLU A 381 14.51 31.51 -3.47
CA GLU A 381 15.97 31.39 -3.58
C GLU A 381 16.62 31.84 -2.27
N LYS A 382 17.76 31.24 -1.97
CA LYS A 382 18.62 31.69 -0.86
C LYS A 382 19.12 33.09 -1.19
N LYS A 383 18.78 34.05 -0.33
CA LYS A 383 19.32 35.41 -0.40
C LYS A 383 20.81 35.45 -0.10
#